data_AF-K0WXE1-F1
#
_entry.id   AF-K0WXE1-F1
#
_cell.length_a   1.000
_cell.length_b   1.000
_cell.length_c   1.000
_cell.angle_alpha   90.00
_cell.angle_beta   90.00
_cell.angle_gamma   90.00
#
_symmetry.space_group_name_H-M   'P 1'
#
loop_
_entity.id
_entity.type
_entity.pdbx_description
1 polymer ?
#
loop_
_entity_poly.entity_id
_entity_poly.type
_entity_poly.pdbx_seq_one_letter_code
_entity_poly.pdbx_strand_id
1 'polypeptide(L)'
;MRKLLSSVFLFFVLIASANDKFLVNDFESGLGGAGNAWGGVCEWIDNPLKDVNNSSSKVLKVSSSEFAATSIPFTLPNGKVLTDYMGVRLQLAVIDACGENIHWVGCDLGVQDNVGNKCWPGSASWQTGELNTWITLEFWLDETILSAWLAGEHTDELSLLMKVGRQKFIYIIDNIELIEKAEYVGDGTQNYFGVNLSGAEFGGIYPGVDGTHYGYPTYKDLDYFKGKGLNLIRFPFRWERIQRVMNGPLDATELSKMKTFVQAAENRGMPVILDLHNFARYSFDGGKTYTLIGESSNLTAEHLADVWRKLAQEFKDYNNIWGYDIMNEPYSMHPSAPWVNIAQVVIDAIREVDTETPIIVCGDSFSSARFWVEYSDNLRTLVDPSDNLIFQAHLYFDKDYSGQYLNSYDADGVTANTGVERAKYFVEWLKRYNKRGLLGEYGVPDDDPRWLETLENLLIYLRDNGVPGTYWSAGPRWGDYKLAVQPSNNYTVDRPQMSVLEKYTVTAGNESGIEERADISGSGLKVSCMGREITLKSEKPCEVSVWNLSGVLVHKVSVLPNSPVYLTLLPGFYMVEHIKIVVN
;
A
#
# COMPACT_ATOMS: atom_id res chain seq x y z
N MET A 1 -59.06 -37.39 0.16
CA MET A 1 -58.41 -37.86 1.41
C MET A 1 -56.90 -37.72 1.24
N ARG A 2 -56.31 -36.79 1.99
CA ARG A 2 -54.95 -36.76 2.60
C ARG A 2 -53.77 -37.34 1.79
N LYS A 3 -52.79 -36.55 1.32
CA LYS A 3 -51.55 -36.01 1.97
C LYS A 3 -50.39 -36.45 1.02
N LEU A 4 -49.28 -35.76 0.75
CA LEU A 4 -48.56 -34.62 1.30
C LEU A 4 -47.51 -34.15 0.24
N LEU A 5 -47.23 -32.84 0.20
CA LEU A 5 -46.02 -32.06 -0.15
C LEU A 5 -44.74 -32.77 -0.68
N SER A 6 -43.76 -32.15 -1.38
CA SER A 6 -43.50 -30.89 -2.08
C SER A 6 -42.01 -30.91 -2.51
N SER A 7 -41.62 -30.02 -3.42
CA SER A 7 -40.31 -29.33 -3.49
C SER A 7 -39.28 -29.78 -4.54
N VAL A 8 -39.33 -29.04 -5.65
CA VAL A 8 -38.25 -28.61 -6.55
C VAL A 8 -37.08 -28.01 -5.75
N PHE A 9 -35.84 -28.33 -6.10
CA PHE A 9 -34.68 -27.50 -5.77
C PHE A 9 -33.84 -27.29 -7.03
N LEU A 10 -33.90 -26.05 -7.55
CA LEU A 10 -32.99 -25.50 -8.54
C LEU A 10 -31.65 -25.22 -7.84
N PHE A 11 -30.57 -25.80 -8.33
CA PHE A 11 -29.21 -25.41 -7.95
C PHE A 11 -28.86 -24.10 -8.70
N PHE A 12 -28.75 -22.98 -7.98
CA PHE A 12 -27.97 -21.84 -8.43
C PHE A 12 -26.58 -21.97 -7.81
N VAL A 13 -25.57 -22.21 -8.64
CA VAL A 13 -24.16 -22.03 -8.27
C VAL A 13 -23.85 -20.56 -8.52
N LEU A 14 -23.65 -19.79 -7.44
CA LEU A 14 -23.12 -18.43 -7.52
C LEU A 14 -21.64 -18.51 -7.92
N ILE A 15 -21.31 -17.83 -9.03
CA ILE A 15 -19.94 -17.56 -9.45
C ILE A 15 -19.49 -16.34 -8.64
N ALA A 16 -18.55 -16.56 -7.72
CA ALA A 16 -17.81 -15.53 -7.01
C ALA A 16 -17.01 -14.67 -7.99
N SER A 17 -17.19 -13.35 -7.95
CA SER A 17 -16.44 -12.38 -8.76
C SER A 17 -15.46 -11.63 -7.86
N ALA A 18 -14.40 -11.05 -8.44
CA ALA A 18 -13.41 -10.26 -7.72
C ALA A 18 -14.01 -8.96 -7.15
N ASN A 19 -14.71 -9.09 -6.02
CA ASN A 19 -15.11 -8.08 -5.02
C ASN A 19 -16.19 -8.68 -4.10
N ASP A 20 -16.06 -9.96 -3.73
CA ASP A 20 -17.03 -10.60 -2.85
C ASP A 20 -16.86 -10.04 -1.43
N LYS A 21 -17.66 -9.01 -1.14
CA LYS A 21 -17.86 -8.48 0.21
C LYS A 21 -18.35 -9.63 1.09
N PHE A 22 -17.50 -10.10 2.00
CA PHE A 22 -17.94 -11.10 2.96
C PHE A 22 -18.80 -10.43 4.03
N LEU A 23 -20.11 -10.45 3.80
CA LEU A 23 -21.09 -9.96 4.76
C LEU A 23 -21.17 -10.92 5.95
N VAL A 24 -20.84 -10.41 7.12
CA VAL A 24 -20.92 -11.07 8.43
C VAL A 24 -22.38 -11.27 8.84
N ASN A 25 -23.29 -10.51 8.25
CA ASN A 25 -24.73 -10.70 8.33
C ASN A 25 -25.44 -10.14 7.08
N ASP A 26 -26.62 -10.69 6.78
CA ASP A 26 -27.66 -10.01 6.06
C ASP A 26 -28.86 -9.86 7.00
N PHE A 27 -29.09 -8.66 7.56
CA PHE A 27 -30.27 -8.43 8.40
C PHE A 27 -31.61 -8.56 7.61
N GLU A 28 -31.54 -8.97 6.35
CA GLU A 28 -32.66 -9.38 5.50
C GLU A 28 -33.18 -10.80 5.81
N SER A 29 -32.33 -11.73 6.31
CA SER A 29 -32.69 -13.15 6.49
C SER A 29 -33.11 -13.54 7.92
N GLY A 30 -32.96 -12.63 8.89
CA GLY A 30 -33.22 -12.87 10.30
C GLY A 30 -31.94 -12.95 11.13
N LEU A 31 -32.08 -13.09 12.45
CA LEU A 31 -31.04 -12.78 13.43
C LEU A 31 -29.65 -13.42 13.25
N GLY A 32 -29.53 -14.53 12.52
CA GLY A 32 -28.32 -15.36 12.58
C GLY A 32 -27.89 -15.77 14.00
N GLY A 33 -28.70 -15.46 15.03
CA GLY A 33 -28.36 -15.58 16.44
C GLY A 33 -27.89 -14.31 17.18
N ALA A 34 -27.99 -13.08 16.63
CA ALA A 34 -27.62 -11.83 17.32
C ALA A 34 -28.58 -11.47 18.49
N GLY A 35 -28.53 -12.25 19.56
CA GLY A 35 -29.64 -12.36 20.52
C GLY A 35 -29.57 -11.48 21.76
N ASN A 36 -28.44 -10.85 22.10
CA ASN A 36 -28.29 -10.16 23.39
C ASN A 36 -27.38 -8.93 23.31
N ALA A 37 -27.90 -7.80 23.79
CA ALA A 37 -27.09 -6.64 24.21
C ALA A 37 -26.88 -6.69 25.73
N TRP A 38 -25.64 -6.71 26.20
CA TRP A 38 -25.38 -6.58 27.64
C TRP A 38 -25.65 -5.15 28.11
N GLY A 39 -26.62 -4.95 29.00
CA GLY A 39 -27.02 -3.59 29.41
C GLY A 39 -27.89 -2.87 28.37
N GLY A 40 -28.57 -3.60 27.49
CA GLY A 40 -29.44 -3.05 26.47
C GLY A 40 -30.41 -4.06 25.87
N VAL A 41 -31.07 -3.66 24.77
CA VAL A 41 -32.00 -4.50 24.00
C VAL A 41 -31.67 -4.38 22.51
N CYS A 42 -31.66 -5.50 21.80
CA CYS A 42 -31.55 -5.55 20.34
C CYS A 42 -32.91 -5.91 19.73
N GLU A 43 -33.32 -5.21 18.67
CA GLU A 43 -34.55 -5.50 17.94
C GLU A 43 -34.42 -5.22 16.44
N TRP A 44 -35.29 -5.87 15.67
CA TRP A 44 -35.30 -5.83 14.21
C TRP A 44 -36.36 -4.86 13.76
N ILE A 45 -35.93 -3.84 13.04
CA ILE A 45 -36.84 -2.79 12.57
C ILE A 45 -36.73 -2.64 11.06
N ASP A 46 -37.80 -2.12 10.46
CA ASP A 46 -37.68 -1.57 9.11
C ASP A 46 -36.63 -0.46 9.14
N ASN A 47 -35.73 -0.45 8.14
CA ASN A 47 -34.67 0.55 8.05
C ASN A 47 -35.29 1.96 8.01
N PRO A 48 -35.13 2.77 9.07
CA PRO A 48 -35.74 4.09 9.13
C PRO A 48 -34.92 5.13 8.35
N LEU A 49 -33.71 4.79 7.89
CA LEU A 49 -32.73 5.68 7.26
C LEU A 49 -32.24 5.14 5.92
N LYS A 50 -33.16 4.72 5.04
CA LYS A 50 -32.75 4.30 3.70
C LYS A 50 -32.15 5.47 2.93
N ASP A 51 -30.94 5.28 2.40
CA ASP A 51 -30.27 6.25 1.55
C ASP A 51 -29.45 5.53 0.44
N VAL A 52 -28.57 6.28 -0.22
CA VAL A 52 -27.69 5.74 -1.27
C VAL A 52 -26.60 4.82 -0.72
N ASN A 53 -26.25 4.94 0.56
CA ASN A 53 -25.18 4.21 1.23
C ASN A 53 -25.69 2.94 1.92
N ASN A 54 -26.96 2.93 2.33
CA ASN A 54 -27.63 1.84 2.99
C ASN A 54 -29.08 1.73 2.49
N SER A 55 -29.35 0.74 1.66
CA SER A 55 -30.68 0.51 1.07
C SER A 55 -31.40 -0.71 1.64
N SER A 56 -30.82 -1.35 2.67
CA SER A 56 -31.35 -2.55 3.30
C SER A 56 -32.78 -2.32 3.78
N SER A 57 -33.63 -3.33 3.65
CA SER A 57 -35.01 -3.29 4.11
C SER A 57 -35.10 -3.36 5.63
N LYS A 58 -34.14 -4.02 6.27
CA LYS A 58 -34.05 -4.23 7.73
C LYS A 58 -32.69 -3.80 8.27
N VAL A 59 -32.67 -3.40 9.54
CA VAL A 59 -31.46 -3.06 10.30
C VAL A 59 -31.56 -3.58 11.74
N LEU A 60 -30.42 -3.76 12.39
CA LEU A 60 -30.38 -4.10 13.82
C LEU A 60 -30.41 -2.83 14.65
N LYS A 61 -31.50 -2.59 15.36
CA LYS A 61 -31.59 -1.51 16.36
C LYS A 61 -31.07 -2.00 17.70
N VAL A 62 -30.18 -1.23 18.30
CA VAL A 62 -29.65 -1.45 19.64
C VAL A 62 -30.03 -0.28 20.54
N SER A 63 -30.68 -0.59 21.65
CA SER A 63 -31.02 0.38 22.70
C SER A 63 -30.10 0.14 23.90
N SER A 64 -29.16 1.05 24.14
CA SER A 64 -28.15 0.94 25.21
C SER A 64 -28.46 1.90 26.34
N SER A 65 -28.23 1.51 27.60
CA SER A 65 -28.18 2.46 28.72
C SER A 65 -26.79 3.06 28.99
N GLU A 66 -25.72 2.38 28.58
CA GLU A 66 -24.32 2.83 28.68
C GLU A 66 -23.49 2.20 27.54
N PHE A 67 -22.85 1.07 27.83
CA PHE A 67 -22.11 0.24 26.88
C PHE A 67 -22.88 -1.04 26.56
N ALA A 68 -23.65 -1.03 25.48
CA ALA A 68 -24.27 -2.26 24.98
C ALA A 68 -23.28 -3.01 24.10
N ALA A 69 -22.76 -4.13 24.61
CA ALA A 69 -22.04 -5.09 23.79
C ALA A 69 -23.06 -5.98 23.07
N THR A 70 -23.07 -5.92 21.74
CA THR A 70 -23.91 -6.74 20.87
C THR A 70 -23.07 -7.88 20.32
N SER A 71 -23.57 -9.12 20.44
CA SER A 71 -22.94 -10.30 19.88
C SER A 71 -23.61 -10.67 18.56
N ILE A 72 -22.81 -10.88 17.51
CA ILE A 72 -23.26 -11.14 16.14
C ILE A 72 -22.53 -12.40 15.65
N PRO A 73 -23.20 -13.57 15.64
CA PRO A 73 -22.59 -14.79 15.14
C PRO A 73 -22.21 -14.65 13.67
N PHE A 74 -21.09 -15.25 13.29
CA PHE A 74 -20.66 -15.31 11.90
C PHE A 74 -20.08 -16.67 11.55
N THR A 75 -20.15 -17.01 10.28
CA THR A 75 -19.47 -18.18 9.72
C THR A 75 -18.36 -17.69 8.82
N LEU A 76 -17.17 -18.28 8.90
CA LEU A 76 -16.10 -17.94 7.95
C LEU A 76 -16.27 -18.76 6.66
N PRO A 77 -15.86 -18.23 5.49
CA PRO A 77 -15.76 -19.02 4.27
C PRO A 77 -14.97 -20.32 4.46
N ASN A 78 -15.30 -21.34 3.68
CA ASN A 78 -14.62 -22.62 3.74
C ASN A 78 -13.10 -22.47 3.57
N GLY A 79 -12.35 -23.00 4.52
CA GLY A 79 -10.88 -22.95 4.53
C GLY A 79 -10.28 -21.63 5.01
N LYS A 80 -11.11 -20.64 5.38
CA LYS A 80 -10.67 -19.39 6.00
C LYS A 80 -10.73 -19.48 7.53
N VAL A 81 -9.71 -18.96 8.19
CA VAL A 81 -9.63 -18.74 9.63
C VAL A 81 -9.70 -17.25 9.95
N LEU A 82 -10.02 -16.90 11.20
CA LEU A 82 -10.22 -15.48 11.55
C LEU A 82 -8.95 -14.64 11.33
N THR A 83 -7.76 -15.26 11.41
CA THR A 83 -6.47 -14.59 11.12
C THR A 83 -6.24 -14.28 9.65
N ASP A 84 -7.09 -14.78 8.73
CA ASP A 84 -7.08 -14.39 7.31
C ASP A 84 -7.74 -13.03 7.08
N TYR A 85 -8.35 -12.47 8.12
CA TYR A 85 -9.00 -11.18 8.11
C TYR A 85 -8.22 -10.20 8.96
N MET A 86 -8.14 -8.95 8.51
CA MET A 86 -7.43 -7.89 9.21
C MET A 86 -8.37 -6.97 9.99
N GLY A 87 -9.68 -7.05 9.74
CA GLY A 87 -10.64 -6.15 10.36
C GLY A 87 -12.08 -6.44 10.03
N VAL A 88 -12.96 -5.58 10.52
CA VAL A 88 -14.39 -5.55 10.24
C VAL A 88 -14.77 -4.13 9.83
N ARG A 89 -15.56 -3.99 8.77
CA ARG A 89 -16.24 -2.77 8.37
C ARG A 89 -17.73 -2.89 8.68
N LEU A 90 -18.40 -1.81 9.04
CA LEU A 90 -19.85 -1.76 9.18
C LEU A 90 -20.40 -0.35 9.02
N GLN A 91 -21.71 -0.26 8.82
CA GLN A 91 -22.44 0.99 8.90
C GLN A 91 -23.19 1.13 10.22
N LEU A 92 -23.15 2.33 10.80
CA LEU A 92 -23.81 2.67 12.05
C LEU A 92 -24.52 4.02 11.92
N ALA A 93 -25.69 4.18 12.54
CA ALA A 93 -26.34 5.48 12.68
C ALA A 93 -26.96 5.64 14.07
N VAL A 94 -26.78 6.80 14.70
CA VAL A 94 -27.46 7.14 15.97
C VAL A 94 -28.82 7.75 15.65
N ILE A 95 -29.90 7.17 16.17
CA ILE A 95 -31.28 7.59 15.86
C ILE A 95 -32.00 8.27 17.03
N ASP A 96 -31.49 8.13 18.25
CA ASP A 96 -31.96 8.87 19.43
C ASP A 96 -30.84 8.98 20.47
N ALA A 97 -30.61 10.20 20.99
CA ALA A 97 -29.60 10.53 22.00
C ALA A 97 -30.18 11.01 23.35
N CYS A 98 -31.48 10.78 23.61
CA CYS A 98 -32.13 11.04 24.91
C CYS A 98 -31.93 12.45 25.51
N GLY A 99 -31.81 13.48 24.68
CA GLY A 99 -31.76 14.90 25.12
C GLY A 99 -30.37 15.43 25.51
N GLU A 100 -29.30 14.65 25.32
CA GLU A 100 -27.92 15.12 25.43
C GLU A 100 -27.32 15.36 24.02
N ASN A 101 -26.33 16.26 23.92
CA ASN A 101 -25.51 16.34 22.71
C ASN A 101 -24.79 14.99 22.52
N ILE A 102 -24.69 14.49 21.29
CA ILE A 102 -23.91 13.27 21.00
C ILE A 102 -22.44 13.55 21.31
N HIS A 103 -22.02 13.24 22.53
CA HIS A 103 -20.63 13.34 22.94
C HIS A 103 -19.98 11.97 22.81
N TRP A 104 -19.24 11.81 21.70
CA TRP A 104 -18.14 10.85 21.52
C TRP A 104 -18.49 9.36 21.74
N VAL A 105 -18.74 8.68 20.63
CA VAL A 105 -18.98 7.23 20.60
C VAL A 105 -17.63 6.50 20.64
N GLY A 106 -17.31 5.85 21.75
CA GLY A 106 -16.22 4.87 21.79
C GLY A 106 -16.73 3.54 21.23
N CYS A 107 -15.96 2.91 20.34
CA CYS A 107 -16.33 1.63 19.75
C CYS A 107 -15.21 0.60 19.97
N ASP A 108 -15.53 -0.48 20.69
CA ASP A 108 -14.64 -1.63 20.85
C ASP A 108 -15.12 -2.78 19.97
N LEU A 109 -14.18 -3.47 19.31
CA LEU A 109 -14.42 -4.71 18.57
C LEU A 109 -13.84 -5.88 19.35
N GLY A 110 -14.68 -6.88 19.59
CA GLY A 110 -14.31 -8.12 20.23
C GLY A 110 -14.69 -9.33 19.41
N VAL A 111 -14.19 -10.48 19.86
CA VAL A 111 -14.53 -11.79 19.35
C VAL A 111 -14.90 -12.66 20.55
N GLN A 112 -15.94 -13.47 20.40
CA GLN A 112 -16.42 -14.40 21.42
C GLN A 112 -16.53 -15.81 20.84
N ASP A 113 -16.13 -16.81 21.62
CA ASP A 113 -16.36 -18.22 21.29
C ASP A 113 -17.73 -18.71 21.80
N ASN A 114 -18.13 -19.92 21.40
CA ASN A 114 -19.42 -20.51 21.74
C ASN A 114 -19.62 -20.82 23.25
N VAL A 115 -18.55 -20.85 24.05
CA VAL A 115 -18.62 -21.04 25.52
C VAL A 115 -18.56 -19.73 26.32
N GLY A 116 -18.35 -18.60 25.63
CA GLY A 116 -18.49 -17.25 26.17
C GLY A 116 -17.19 -16.54 26.54
N ASN A 117 -16.02 -17.11 26.22
CA ASN A 117 -14.73 -16.42 26.34
C ASN A 117 -14.67 -15.28 25.34
N LYS A 118 -13.93 -14.23 25.68
CA LYS A 118 -13.91 -12.98 24.91
C LYS A 118 -12.50 -12.47 24.72
N CYS A 119 -12.25 -11.96 23.54
CA CYS A 119 -11.06 -11.22 23.17
C CYS A 119 -11.50 -9.84 22.65
N TRP A 120 -10.73 -8.79 22.91
CA TRP A 120 -10.97 -7.44 22.38
C TRP A 120 -9.76 -7.00 21.57
N PRO A 121 -9.57 -7.58 20.36
CA PRO A 121 -8.40 -7.30 19.54
C PRO A 121 -8.50 -5.96 18.81
N GLY A 122 -9.67 -5.33 18.74
CA GLY A 122 -9.83 -4.08 18.00
C GLY A 122 -10.45 -2.96 18.82
N SER A 123 -9.97 -1.75 18.59
CA SER A 123 -10.67 -0.52 18.98
C SER A 123 -10.63 0.45 17.80
N ALA A 124 -11.70 1.20 17.60
CA ALA A 124 -11.74 2.27 16.61
C ALA A 124 -11.51 3.62 17.30
N SER A 125 -10.76 4.51 16.64
CA SER A 125 -10.59 5.88 17.10
C SER A 125 -11.89 6.68 16.96
N TRP A 126 -12.08 7.62 17.88
CA TRP A 126 -13.22 8.54 17.98
C TRP A 126 -13.59 9.19 16.63
N GLN A 127 -14.84 9.06 16.20
CA GLN A 127 -15.41 9.81 15.09
C GLN A 127 -16.59 10.66 15.55
N THR A 128 -16.76 11.84 14.94
CA THR A 128 -17.92 12.71 15.15
C THR A 128 -19.11 12.13 14.38
N GLY A 129 -20.16 11.71 15.08
CA GLY A 129 -21.41 11.25 14.47
C GLY A 129 -22.50 12.31 14.57
N GLU A 130 -23.35 12.39 13.54
CA GLU A 130 -24.58 13.19 13.53
C GLU A 130 -25.82 12.30 13.72
N LEU A 131 -26.89 12.84 14.31
CA LEU A 131 -28.17 12.13 14.41
C LEU A 131 -28.70 11.81 13.01
N ASN A 132 -29.22 10.60 12.84
CA ASN A 132 -29.88 10.13 11.62
C ASN A 132 -28.98 10.10 10.37
N THR A 133 -27.66 10.04 10.55
CA THR A 133 -26.70 9.93 9.46
C THR A 133 -25.94 8.61 9.57
N TRP A 134 -25.88 7.84 8.48
CA TRP A 134 -25.02 6.67 8.39
C TRP A 134 -23.55 7.08 8.39
N ILE A 135 -22.78 6.44 9.27
CA ILE A 135 -21.32 6.50 9.28
C ILE A 135 -20.77 5.11 9.00
N THR A 136 -19.65 5.06 8.29
CA THR A 136 -18.91 3.80 8.08
C THR A 136 -17.85 3.70 9.18
N LEU A 137 -17.92 2.65 9.97
CA LEU A 137 -16.94 2.32 11.00
C LEU A 137 -16.09 1.14 10.53
N GLU A 138 -14.78 1.25 10.73
CA GLU A 138 -13.81 0.19 10.47
C GLU A 138 -13.04 -0.11 11.75
N PHE A 139 -12.88 -1.41 12.02
CA PHE A 139 -12.23 -1.94 13.20
C PHE A 139 -11.10 -2.85 12.76
N TRP A 140 -9.89 -2.60 13.25
CA TRP A 140 -8.73 -3.42 12.94
C TRP A 140 -8.48 -4.41 14.05
N LEU A 141 -8.17 -5.66 13.68
CA LEU A 141 -7.83 -6.71 14.62
C LEU A 141 -6.34 -6.63 14.94
N ASP A 142 -6.00 -6.45 16.22
CA ASP A 142 -4.64 -6.65 16.73
C ASP A 142 -4.30 -8.14 16.59
N GLU A 143 -3.44 -8.43 15.63
CA GLU A 143 -3.04 -9.79 15.27
C GLU A 143 -2.31 -10.50 16.41
N THR A 144 -1.58 -9.77 17.25
CA THR A 144 -0.86 -10.36 18.39
C THR A 144 -1.85 -10.84 19.44
N ILE A 145 -2.81 -9.98 19.79
CA ILE A 145 -3.85 -10.29 20.77
C ILE A 145 -4.76 -11.41 20.23
N LEU A 146 -5.17 -11.31 18.97
CA LEU A 146 -6.06 -12.29 18.34
C LEU A 146 -5.39 -13.65 18.19
N SER A 147 -4.16 -13.72 17.69
CA SER A 147 -3.44 -14.99 17.49
C SER A 147 -3.11 -15.67 18.82
N ALA A 148 -2.72 -14.90 19.83
CA ALA A 148 -2.47 -15.43 21.17
C ALA A 148 -3.75 -16.01 21.80
N TRP A 149 -4.90 -15.38 21.56
CA TRP A 149 -6.18 -15.89 22.01
C TRP A 149 -6.58 -17.16 21.23
N LEU A 150 -6.54 -17.15 19.90
CA LEU A 150 -6.91 -18.31 19.07
C LEU A 150 -6.03 -19.54 19.34
N ALA A 151 -4.77 -19.37 19.74
CA ALA A 151 -3.89 -20.46 20.16
C ALA A 151 -4.40 -21.23 21.41
N GLY A 152 -5.35 -20.67 22.15
CA GLY A 152 -6.06 -21.31 23.26
C GLY A 152 -7.25 -22.20 22.85
N GLU A 153 -7.31 -22.64 21.59
CA GLU A 153 -8.39 -23.48 21.02
C GLU A 153 -9.76 -22.77 20.92
N HIS A 154 -9.77 -21.43 20.82
CA HIS A 154 -10.99 -20.63 20.66
C HIS A 154 -11.40 -20.47 19.19
N THR A 155 -11.44 -21.55 18.39
CA THR A 155 -11.56 -21.47 16.92
C THR A 155 -12.93 -21.83 16.35
N ASP A 156 -13.76 -22.51 17.14
CA ASP A 156 -15.02 -23.09 16.65
C ASP A 156 -16.21 -22.19 17.03
N GLU A 157 -17.02 -21.81 16.03
CA GLU A 157 -18.25 -21.01 16.18
C GLU A 157 -18.03 -19.65 16.87
N LEU A 158 -17.60 -18.66 16.09
CA LEU A 158 -17.27 -17.33 16.59
C LEU A 158 -18.41 -16.34 16.43
N SER A 159 -18.46 -15.40 17.37
CA SER A 159 -19.34 -14.24 17.32
C SER A 159 -18.52 -12.97 17.40
N LEU A 160 -18.91 -11.99 16.59
CA LEU A 160 -18.36 -10.65 16.66
C LEU A 160 -19.01 -9.92 17.83
N LEU A 161 -18.19 -9.35 18.72
CA LEU A 161 -18.65 -8.46 19.77
C LEU A 161 -18.44 -7.02 19.33
N MET A 162 -19.48 -6.21 19.47
CA MET A 162 -19.40 -4.79 19.21
C MET A 162 -19.92 -4.03 20.40
N LYS A 163 -19.11 -3.12 20.93
CA LYS A 163 -19.50 -2.30 22.08
C LYS A 163 -19.42 -0.84 21.68
N VAL A 164 -20.56 -0.16 21.70
CA VAL A 164 -20.72 1.19 21.17
C VAL A 164 -21.19 2.13 22.28
N GLY A 165 -20.51 3.28 22.42
CA GLY A 165 -20.97 4.39 23.25
C GLY A 165 -20.41 4.45 24.65
N ARG A 166 -20.58 5.58 25.35
CA ARG A 166 -20.36 5.69 26.81
C ARG A 166 -21.60 6.16 27.58
N GLN A 167 -22.73 6.33 26.90
CA GLN A 167 -23.95 6.97 27.39
C GLN A 167 -25.19 6.31 26.78
N LYS A 168 -26.38 6.66 27.28
CA LYS A 168 -27.66 6.12 26.80
C LYS A 168 -28.04 6.68 25.43
N PHE A 169 -28.03 5.84 24.39
CA PHE A 169 -28.55 6.18 23.07
C PHE A 169 -29.10 4.94 22.36
N ILE A 170 -29.85 5.20 21.29
CA ILE A 170 -30.39 4.22 20.37
C ILE A 170 -29.65 4.37 19.04
N TYR A 171 -29.11 3.27 18.54
CA TYR A 171 -28.38 3.24 17.28
C TYR A 171 -28.82 2.04 16.43
N ILE A 172 -28.59 2.13 15.13
CA ILE A 172 -28.80 1.05 14.18
C ILE A 172 -27.47 0.64 13.54
N ILE A 173 -27.31 -0.67 13.30
CA ILE A 173 -26.16 -1.26 12.63
C ILE A 173 -26.62 -2.04 11.41
N ASP A 174 -25.82 -2.00 10.35
CA ASP A 174 -26.01 -2.78 9.14
C ASP A 174 -24.70 -2.93 8.32
N ASN A 175 -24.74 -3.71 7.23
CA ASN A 175 -23.65 -3.89 6.27
C ASN A 175 -22.31 -4.28 6.92
N ILE A 176 -22.34 -5.26 7.83
CA ILE A 176 -21.11 -5.72 8.50
C ILE A 176 -20.32 -6.61 7.54
N GLU A 177 -19.10 -6.22 7.23
CA GLU A 177 -18.19 -6.88 6.28
C GLU A 177 -16.90 -7.30 7.00
N LEU A 178 -16.44 -8.55 6.83
CA LEU A 178 -15.07 -8.92 7.21
C LEU A 178 -14.10 -8.39 6.13
N ILE A 179 -13.03 -7.74 6.57
CA ILE A 179 -11.99 -7.20 5.70
C ILE A 179 -10.91 -8.28 5.55
N GLU A 180 -10.95 -9.02 4.45
CA GLU A 180 -9.96 -10.04 4.13
C GLU A 180 -8.58 -9.40 3.98
N LYS A 181 -7.54 -10.08 4.47
CA LYS A 181 -6.17 -9.74 4.11
C LYS A 181 -6.02 -10.01 2.62
N ALA A 182 -5.97 -8.96 1.80
CA ALA A 182 -5.66 -9.16 0.40
C ALA A 182 -4.21 -9.66 0.29
N GLU A 183 -4.01 -10.81 -0.33
CA GLU A 183 -2.71 -11.11 -0.94
C GLU A 183 -2.60 -10.23 -2.19
N TYR A 184 -2.00 -9.05 -2.03
CA TYR A 184 -1.49 -8.30 -3.17
C TYR A 184 -0.12 -7.70 -2.85
N VAL A 185 0.83 -8.07 -3.70
CA VAL A 185 2.24 -7.75 -3.59
C VAL A 185 2.75 -7.42 -5.00
N GLY A 186 2.52 -6.17 -5.43
CA GLY A 186 3.08 -5.61 -6.65
C GLY A 186 2.51 -6.16 -7.97
N ASP A 187 2.72 -5.40 -9.05
CA ASP A 187 2.17 -5.64 -10.40
C ASP A 187 2.92 -6.72 -11.22
N GLY A 188 3.69 -7.60 -10.57
CA GLY A 188 4.48 -8.64 -11.24
C GLY A 188 5.59 -8.10 -12.16
N THR A 189 5.87 -6.79 -12.14
CA THR A 189 7.05 -6.23 -12.79
C THR A 189 8.27 -6.35 -11.87
N GLN A 190 9.47 -6.36 -12.44
CA GLN A 190 10.72 -6.41 -11.68
C GLN A 190 10.84 -5.15 -10.80
N ASN A 191 10.49 -5.24 -9.53
CA ASN A 191 10.59 -4.14 -8.57
C ASN A 191 12.04 -4.04 -8.08
N TYR A 192 12.71 -2.94 -8.42
CA TYR A 192 14.12 -2.74 -8.13
C TYR A 192 14.33 -2.13 -6.74
N PHE A 193 15.35 -2.60 -6.03
CA PHE A 193 15.95 -1.81 -4.96
C PHE A 193 16.96 -0.83 -5.56
N GLY A 194 17.19 0.26 -4.84
CA GLY A 194 17.91 1.39 -5.39
C GLY A 194 18.52 2.31 -4.35
N VAL A 195 18.87 3.51 -4.79
CA VAL A 195 19.54 4.52 -3.97
C VAL A 195 18.99 5.91 -4.31
N ASN A 196 18.92 6.76 -3.30
CA ASN A 196 18.76 8.19 -3.49
C ASN A 196 20.09 8.76 -4.01
N LEU A 197 20.09 9.37 -5.18
CA LEU A 197 21.23 10.14 -5.69
C LEU A 197 20.96 11.62 -5.48
N SER A 198 21.25 12.05 -4.25
CA SER A 198 21.09 13.41 -3.76
C SER A 198 22.16 14.35 -4.27
N GLY A 199 21.94 15.63 -4.05
CA GLY A 199 22.87 16.74 -4.27
C GLY A 199 22.21 17.90 -4.99
N ALA A 200 21.28 17.65 -5.92
CA ALA A 200 20.60 18.69 -6.69
C ALA A 200 19.59 19.47 -5.84
N GLU A 201 19.15 18.88 -4.72
CA GLU A 201 18.30 19.47 -3.70
C GLU A 201 19.05 20.16 -2.56
N PHE A 202 20.37 19.99 -2.47
CA PHE A 202 21.16 20.51 -1.34
C PHE A 202 21.14 22.03 -1.23
N GLY A 203 21.45 22.53 -0.04
CA GLY A 203 21.63 23.95 0.25
C GLY A 203 20.33 24.74 0.29
N GLY A 204 20.05 25.35 1.44
CA GLY A 204 18.89 26.24 1.67
C GLY A 204 19.08 27.65 1.09
N ILE A 205 19.72 27.76 -0.09
CA ILE A 205 19.93 29.01 -0.80
C ILE A 205 19.40 28.83 -2.22
N TYR A 206 18.36 29.60 -2.55
CA TYR A 206 17.65 29.47 -3.82
C TYR A 206 17.76 30.75 -4.67
N PRO A 207 18.09 30.65 -5.97
CA PRO A 207 18.37 29.40 -6.70
C PRO A 207 19.73 28.76 -6.35
N GLY A 208 20.62 29.49 -5.67
CA GLY A 208 21.95 29.00 -5.32
C GLY A 208 22.88 28.89 -6.53
N VAL A 209 23.99 28.18 -6.37
CA VAL A 209 25.05 28.04 -7.38
C VAL A 209 25.52 26.59 -7.37
N ASP A 210 25.41 25.93 -8.53
CA ASP A 210 25.92 24.58 -8.76
C ASP A 210 27.44 24.54 -8.54
N GLY A 211 27.93 23.50 -7.87
CA GLY A 211 29.33 23.38 -7.50
C GLY A 211 29.69 24.10 -6.19
N THR A 212 28.78 24.89 -5.63
CA THR A 212 28.97 25.57 -4.34
C THR A 212 27.91 25.14 -3.34
N HIS A 213 26.66 25.48 -3.61
CA HIS A 213 25.52 25.28 -2.70
C HIS A 213 24.85 23.91 -2.89
N TYR A 214 24.88 23.40 -4.12
CA TYR A 214 24.31 22.12 -4.53
C TYR A 214 25.21 21.49 -5.60
N GLY A 215 24.89 20.27 -6.03
CA GLY A 215 25.58 19.64 -7.16
C GLY A 215 24.86 18.41 -7.67
N TYR A 216 24.98 18.13 -8.96
CA TYR A 216 24.32 16.98 -9.57
C TYR A 216 25.14 15.69 -9.40
N PRO A 217 24.48 14.53 -9.21
CA PRO A 217 25.15 13.24 -9.30
C PRO A 217 25.85 13.06 -10.65
N THR A 218 26.95 12.32 -10.63
CA THR A 218 27.85 12.14 -11.76
C THR A 218 27.58 10.83 -12.49
N TYR A 219 28.12 10.70 -13.71
CA TYR A 219 28.06 9.44 -14.45
C TYR A 219 28.76 8.29 -13.73
N LYS A 220 29.80 8.58 -12.94
CA LYS A 220 30.49 7.56 -12.13
C LYS A 220 29.59 7.04 -11.01
N ASP A 221 28.72 7.89 -10.45
CA ASP A 221 27.73 7.44 -9.46
C ASP A 221 26.79 6.42 -10.09
N LEU A 222 26.24 6.73 -11.28
CA LEU A 222 25.39 5.80 -12.02
C LEU A 222 26.13 4.49 -12.36
N ASP A 223 27.37 4.57 -12.85
CA ASP A 223 28.19 3.40 -13.19
C ASP A 223 28.45 2.51 -11.96
N TYR A 224 28.75 3.12 -10.81
CA TYR A 224 29.01 2.41 -9.57
C TYR A 224 27.75 1.68 -9.06
N PHE A 225 26.62 2.37 -8.91
CA PHE A 225 25.40 1.75 -8.37
C PHE A 225 24.81 0.71 -9.33
N LYS A 226 24.91 0.93 -10.64
CA LYS A 226 24.61 -0.11 -11.62
C LYS A 226 25.50 -1.35 -11.45
N GLY A 227 26.80 -1.15 -11.23
CA GLY A 227 27.74 -2.26 -10.95
C GLY A 227 27.40 -3.05 -9.68
N LYS A 228 26.71 -2.41 -8.72
CA LYS A 228 26.19 -3.03 -7.50
C LYS A 228 24.79 -3.64 -7.64
N GLY A 229 24.15 -3.47 -8.80
CA GLY A 229 22.78 -3.93 -9.07
C GLY A 229 21.69 -3.05 -8.46
N LEU A 230 22.02 -1.92 -7.84
CA LEU A 230 21.07 -0.95 -7.30
C LEU A 230 20.64 0.00 -8.41
N ASN A 231 19.67 -0.45 -9.23
CA ASN A 231 19.35 0.19 -10.51
C ASN A 231 18.31 1.31 -10.40
N LEU A 232 17.43 1.27 -9.39
CA LEU A 232 16.43 2.33 -9.18
C LEU A 232 17.09 3.57 -8.57
N ILE A 233 16.98 4.70 -9.26
CA ILE A 233 17.52 5.97 -8.81
C ILE A 233 16.37 6.86 -8.36
N ARG A 234 16.32 7.22 -7.09
CA ARG A 234 15.51 8.36 -6.64
C ARG A 234 16.35 9.62 -6.74
N PHE A 235 15.87 10.61 -7.50
CA PHE A 235 16.61 11.82 -7.84
C PHE A 235 15.93 13.06 -7.26
N PRO A 236 16.32 13.49 -6.04
CA PRO A 236 15.80 14.70 -5.41
C PRO A 236 16.23 15.97 -6.13
N PHE A 237 15.28 16.89 -6.34
CA PHE A 237 15.53 18.25 -6.84
C PHE A 237 14.62 19.28 -6.15
N ARG A 238 14.89 20.59 -6.32
CA ARG A 238 14.15 21.68 -5.62
C ARG A 238 13.23 22.45 -6.54
N TRP A 239 12.00 22.68 -6.08
CA TRP A 239 11.00 23.51 -6.74
C TRP A 239 11.54 24.91 -7.03
N GLU A 240 12.15 25.56 -6.03
CA GLU A 240 12.68 26.93 -6.14
C GLU A 240 13.76 27.08 -7.22
N ARG A 241 14.40 25.99 -7.63
CA ARG A 241 15.40 25.98 -8.71
C ARG A 241 14.75 25.76 -10.05
N ILE A 242 13.88 24.75 -10.15
CA ILE A 242 13.27 24.34 -11.41
C ILE A 242 12.15 25.28 -11.87
N GLN A 243 11.48 25.99 -10.96
CA GLN A 243 10.47 26.99 -11.27
C GLN A 243 10.57 28.18 -10.30
N ARG A 244 11.30 29.23 -10.72
CA ARG A 244 11.64 30.38 -9.87
C ARG A 244 10.49 31.36 -9.65
N VAL A 245 9.49 31.33 -10.51
CA VAL A 245 8.32 32.21 -10.49
C VAL A 245 7.08 31.32 -10.58
N MET A 246 6.17 31.42 -9.61
CA MET A 246 4.92 30.65 -9.62
C MET A 246 4.17 30.82 -10.93
N ASN A 247 3.68 29.71 -11.50
CA ASN A 247 3.05 29.64 -12.83
C ASN A 247 3.94 30.05 -14.01
N GLY A 248 5.19 30.45 -13.75
CA GLY A 248 6.19 30.80 -14.75
C GLY A 248 6.72 29.57 -15.50
N PRO A 249 7.59 29.80 -16.48
CA PRO A 249 8.29 28.70 -17.15
C PRO A 249 9.22 27.96 -16.20
N LEU A 250 9.54 26.71 -16.52
CA LEU A 250 10.64 26.01 -15.89
C LEU A 250 11.96 26.72 -16.25
N ASP A 251 12.91 26.73 -15.32
CA ASP A 251 14.25 27.27 -15.57
C ASP A 251 14.98 26.38 -16.58
N ALA A 252 15.27 26.92 -17.75
CA ALA A 252 15.87 26.15 -18.85
C ALA A 252 17.25 25.57 -18.51
N THR A 253 18.02 26.24 -17.63
CA THR A 253 19.35 25.73 -17.24
C THR A 253 19.21 24.55 -16.30
N GLU A 254 18.34 24.66 -15.29
CA GLU A 254 18.07 23.58 -14.35
C GLU A 254 17.43 22.37 -15.04
N LEU A 255 16.42 22.60 -15.89
CA LEU A 255 15.77 21.54 -16.66
C LEU A 255 16.77 20.80 -17.56
N SER A 256 17.70 21.52 -18.21
CA SER A 256 18.73 20.90 -19.05
C SER A 256 19.67 19.98 -18.25
N LYS A 257 20.02 20.34 -17.02
CA LYS A 257 20.83 19.48 -16.13
C LYS A 257 20.07 18.23 -15.70
N MET A 258 18.81 18.39 -15.29
CA MET A 258 17.95 17.24 -14.96
C MET A 258 17.82 16.29 -16.15
N LYS A 259 17.53 16.80 -17.34
CA LYS A 259 17.45 15.99 -18.58
C LYS A 259 18.77 15.30 -18.90
N THR A 260 19.90 15.98 -18.72
CA THR A 260 21.24 15.38 -18.92
C THR A 260 21.45 14.18 -18.00
N PHE A 261 21.07 14.31 -16.72
CA PHE A 261 21.17 13.22 -15.75
C PHE A 261 20.22 12.06 -16.07
N VAL A 262 18.94 12.35 -16.35
CA VAL A 262 17.94 11.33 -16.74
C VAL A 262 18.37 10.58 -17.99
N GLN A 263 18.84 11.29 -19.03
CA GLN A 263 19.35 10.66 -20.25
C GLN A 263 20.57 9.77 -19.97
N ALA A 264 21.46 10.18 -19.06
CA ALA A 264 22.62 9.38 -18.69
C ALA A 264 22.23 8.09 -17.95
N ALA A 265 21.17 8.13 -17.15
CA ALA A 265 20.56 6.95 -16.53
C ALA A 265 19.84 6.07 -17.57
N GLU A 266 19.12 6.67 -18.53
CA GLU A 266 18.44 5.95 -19.61
C GLU A 266 19.43 5.17 -20.48
N ASN A 267 20.56 5.78 -20.85
CA ASN A 267 21.65 5.13 -21.58
C ASN A 267 22.25 3.93 -20.83
N ARG A 268 21.96 3.82 -19.52
CA ARG A 268 22.36 2.71 -18.65
C ARG A 268 21.20 1.80 -18.30
N GLY A 269 19.99 2.03 -18.83
CA GLY A 269 18.80 1.26 -18.47
C GLY A 269 18.44 1.37 -16.99
N MET A 270 18.78 2.49 -16.35
CA MET A 270 18.49 2.72 -14.93
C MET A 270 17.18 3.50 -14.80
N PRO A 271 16.15 2.93 -14.14
CA PRO A 271 14.91 3.63 -13.84
C PRO A 271 15.16 4.82 -12.89
N VAL A 272 14.49 5.94 -13.14
CA VAL A 272 14.61 7.19 -12.37
C VAL A 272 13.24 7.60 -11.81
N ILE A 273 13.21 7.89 -10.52
CA ILE A 273 12.15 8.62 -9.83
C ILE A 273 12.57 10.09 -9.76
N LEU A 274 11.73 10.98 -10.28
CA LEU A 274 11.90 12.42 -10.12
C LEU A 274 11.23 12.84 -8.80
N ASP A 275 12.01 13.25 -7.82
CA ASP A 275 11.52 13.64 -6.48
C ASP A 275 11.56 15.16 -6.30
N LEU A 276 10.38 15.79 -6.25
CA LEU A 276 10.26 17.19 -5.88
C LEU A 276 10.42 17.32 -4.35
N HIS A 277 11.65 17.58 -3.94
CA HIS A 277 12.06 17.46 -2.56
C HIS A 277 11.72 18.72 -1.75
N ASN A 278 10.45 18.98 -1.45
CA ASN A 278 9.99 20.31 -1.00
C ASN A 278 9.10 20.35 0.26
N PHE A 279 8.75 19.22 0.88
CA PHE A 279 8.03 19.19 2.16
C PHE A 279 6.69 19.96 2.14
N ALA A 280 5.99 19.91 1.01
CA ALA A 280 4.78 20.70 0.70
C ALA A 280 4.94 22.22 0.91
N ARG A 281 6.17 22.74 0.77
CA ARG A 281 6.52 24.13 1.02
C ARG A 281 7.32 24.73 -0.13
N TYR A 282 7.27 26.05 -0.24
CA TYR A 282 8.07 26.83 -1.19
C TYR A 282 8.65 28.08 -0.53
N SER A 283 9.89 28.43 -0.86
CA SER A 283 10.52 29.67 -0.42
C SER A 283 10.52 30.77 -1.50
N PHE A 284 9.81 31.86 -1.22
CA PHE A 284 9.77 33.03 -2.10
C PHE A 284 10.96 33.99 -1.95
N ASP A 285 11.72 33.86 -0.86
CA ASP A 285 12.76 34.82 -0.47
C ASP A 285 14.19 34.24 -0.48
N GLY A 286 14.37 33.16 -1.26
CA GLY A 286 15.68 32.56 -1.50
C GLY A 286 16.15 31.60 -0.40
N GLY A 287 15.23 31.04 0.38
CA GLY A 287 15.49 30.05 1.42
C GLY A 287 15.43 30.59 2.86
N LYS A 288 15.01 31.84 3.08
CA LYS A 288 14.95 32.43 4.43
C LYS A 288 13.67 32.07 5.16
N THR A 289 12.55 32.02 4.43
CA THR A 289 11.25 31.58 4.95
C THR A 289 10.61 30.58 3.99
N TYR A 290 9.73 29.75 4.54
CA TYR A 290 9.01 28.72 3.80
C TYR A 290 7.52 28.94 3.96
N THR A 291 6.81 28.98 2.85
CA THR A 291 5.35 29.05 2.81
C THR A 291 4.79 27.66 2.61
N LEU A 292 3.84 27.23 3.43
CA LEU A 292 3.12 25.96 3.30
C LEU A 292 2.01 26.07 2.25
N ILE A 293 1.86 25.05 1.41
CA ILE A 293 0.76 25.02 0.43
C ILE A 293 -0.59 25.09 1.16
N GLY A 294 -1.42 26.05 0.75
CA GLY A 294 -2.77 26.23 1.28
C GLY A 294 -2.87 27.06 2.55
N GLU A 295 -1.75 27.52 3.14
CA GLU A 295 -1.80 28.43 4.29
C GLU A 295 -2.17 29.87 3.90
N SER A 296 -1.97 30.24 2.63
CA SER A 296 -2.32 31.55 2.07
C SER A 296 -2.62 31.45 0.57
N SER A 297 -3.16 32.52 -0.01
CA SER A 297 -3.38 32.60 -1.48
C SER A 297 -2.09 32.65 -2.30
N ASN A 298 -0.93 32.86 -1.67
CA ASN A 298 0.35 32.98 -2.37
C ASN A 298 0.89 31.61 -2.82
N LEU A 299 0.52 30.53 -2.13
CA LEU A 299 0.93 29.17 -2.46
C LEU A 299 -0.26 28.21 -2.33
N THR A 300 -0.78 27.74 -3.45
CA THR A 300 -1.97 26.87 -3.52
C THR A 300 -1.62 25.54 -4.19
N ALA A 301 -2.53 24.57 -4.13
CA ALA A 301 -2.37 23.28 -4.83
C ALA A 301 -2.17 23.48 -6.35
N GLU A 302 -2.82 24.47 -6.95
CA GLU A 302 -2.69 24.80 -8.37
C GLU A 302 -1.27 25.20 -8.77
N HIS A 303 -0.51 25.84 -7.87
CA HIS A 303 0.89 26.16 -8.16
C HIS A 303 1.76 24.90 -8.25
N LEU A 304 1.51 23.91 -7.37
CA LEU A 304 2.19 22.62 -7.43
C LEU A 304 1.76 21.82 -8.67
N ALA A 305 0.48 21.87 -9.02
CA ALA A 305 -0.07 21.22 -10.19
C ALA A 305 0.49 21.80 -11.50
N ASP A 306 0.70 23.12 -11.56
CA ASP A 306 1.30 23.80 -12.69
C ASP A 306 2.75 23.35 -12.96
N VAL A 307 3.60 23.31 -11.92
CA VAL A 307 4.99 22.84 -12.10
C VAL A 307 5.03 21.38 -12.52
N TRP A 308 4.18 20.52 -11.93
CA TRP A 308 4.14 19.11 -12.26
C TRP A 308 3.61 18.81 -13.65
N ARG A 309 2.60 19.53 -14.12
CA ARG A 309 2.12 19.45 -15.51
C ARG A 309 3.25 19.76 -16.49
N LYS A 310 4.06 20.79 -16.21
CA LYS A 310 5.21 21.16 -17.05
C LYS A 310 6.30 20.10 -16.99
N LEU A 311 6.63 19.59 -15.80
CA LEU A 311 7.64 18.53 -15.65
C LEU A 311 7.22 17.26 -16.37
N ALA A 312 6.00 16.76 -16.15
CA ALA A 312 5.48 15.58 -16.84
C ALA A 312 5.52 15.75 -18.36
N GLN A 313 5.14 16.92 -18.88
CA GLN A 313 5.22 17.21 -20.31
C GLN A 313 6.66 17.19 -20.87
N GLU A 314 7.67 17.49 -20.06
CA GLU A 314 9.08 17.49 -20.46
C GLU A 314 9.77 16.12 -20.34
N PHE A 315 9.20 15.21 -19.53
CA PHE A 315 9.82 13.92 -19.17
C PHE A 315 9.05 12.68 -19.65
N LYS A 316 7.78 12.79 -20.06
CA LYS A 316 6.94 11.64 -20.47
C LYS A 316 7.49 10.76 -21.59
N ASP A 317 8.34 11.32 -22.47
CA ASP A 317 8.89 10.59 -23.62
C ASP A 317 10.19 9.81 -23.28
N TYR A 318 10.69 9.90 -22.04
CA TYR A 318 11.84 9.12 -21.57
C TYR A 318 11.40 7.73 -21.11
N ASN A 319 12.04 6.68 -21.61
CA ASN A 319 11.62 5.31 -21.33
C ASN A 319 12.03 4.81 -19.94
N ASN A 320 12.83 5.59 -19.21
CA ASN A 320 13.35 5.22 -17.90
C ASN A 320 12.76 6.02 -16.75
N ILE A 321 11.72 6.84 -16.97
CA ILE A 321 11.00 7.43 -15.85
C ILE A 321 10.18 6.33 -15.18
N TRP A 322 10.56 5.96 -13.97
CA TRP A 322 9.86 4.95 -13.18
C TRP A 322 8.66 5.56 -12.45
N GLY A 323 8.74 6.86 -12.11
CA GLY A 323 7.59 7.60 -11.63
C GLY A 323 7.92 9.03 -11.21
N TYR A 324 6.86 9.80 -11.00
CA TYR A 324 6.91 11.18 -10.50
C TYR A 324 6.61 11.20 -9.00
N ASP A 325 7.62 11.36 -8.15
CA ASP A 325 7.44 11.57 -6.70
C ASP A 325 7.09 13.02 -6.44
N ILE A 326 5.77 13.26 -6.32
CA ILE A 326 5.19 14.60 -6.47
C ILE A 326 5.56 15.56 -5.35
N MET A 327 5.96 15.04 -4.18
CA MET A 327 6.36 15.85 -3.06
C MET A 327 7.02 14.99 -1.99
N ASN A 328 8.29 15.26 -1.68
CA ASN A 328 8.93 14.66 -0.52
C ASN A 328 8.28 15.10 0.79
N GLU A 329 8.00 14.15 1.68
CA GLU A 329 7.67 14.35 3.10
C GLU A 329 6.74 15.54 3.42
N PRO A 330 5.50 15.60 2.91
CA PRO A 330 4.48 16.46 3.49
C PRO A 330 4.40 16.29 5.01
N TYR A 331 4.30 17.41 5.73
CA TYR A 331 4.18 17.39 7.19
C TYR A 331 3.47 18.63 7.72
N SER A 332 2.73 18.46 8.82
CA SER A 332 2.01 19.54 9.51
C SER A 332 1.17 20.37 8.55
N MET A 333 0.37 19.69 7.74
CA MET A 333 -0.45 20.30 6.70
C MET A 333 -1.53 21.18 7.29
N HIS A 334 -1.92 22.22 6.53
CA HIS A 334 -2.96 23.13 6.98
C HIS A 334 -4.32 22.41 7.01
N PRO A 335 -5.14 22.53 8.08
CA PRO A 335 -6.41 21.79 8.17
C PRO A 335 -7.39 22.05 7.02
N SER A 336 -7.38 23.25 6.43
CA SER A 336 -8.22 23.59 5.28
C SER A 336 -7.66 23.14 3.92
N ALA A 337 -6.43 22.63 3.91
CA ALA A 337 -5.74 22.14 2.72
C ALA A 337 -4.96 20.86 3.07
N PRO A 338 -5.66 19.78 3.46
CA PRO A 338 -5.01 18.51 3.78
C PRO A 338 -4.27 17.97 2.55
N TRP A 339 -3.17 17.24 2.78
CA TRP A 339 -2.31 16.74 1.70
C TRP A 339 -3.07 15.96 0.63
N VAL A 340 -4.04 15.11 1.00
CA VAL A 340 -4.87 14.34 0.05
C VAL A 340 -5.55 15.23 -1.01
N ASN A 341 -6.02 16.42 -0.63
CA ASN A 341 -6.68 17.33 -1.57
C ASN A 341 -5.65 17.98 -2.51
N ILE A 342 -4.46 18.31 -2.00
CA ILE A 342 -3.38 18.88 -2.80
C ILE A 342 -2.87 17.83 -3.81
N ALA A 343 -2.63 16.60 -3.35
CA ALA A 343 -2.17 15.50 -4.18
C ALA A 343 -3.15 15.19 -5.32
N GLN A 344 -4.46 15.19 -5.07
CA GLN A 344 -5.47 14.97 -6.11
C GLN A 344 -5.38 16.01 -7.24
N VAL A 345 -5.24 17.30 -6.90
CA VAL A 345 -5.12 18.38 -7.90
C VAL A 345 -3.87 18.20 -8.76
N VAL A 346 -2.77 17.72 -8.17
CA VAL A 346 -1.53 17.44 -8.90
C VAL A 346 -1.68 16.22 -9.81
N ILE A 347 -2.30 15.14 -9.33
CA ILE A 347 -2.59 13.93 -10.11
C ILE A 347 -3.41 14.29 -11.35
N ASP A 348 -4.50 15.03 -11.17
CA ASP A 348 -5.38 15.46 -12.25
C ASP A 348 -4.60 16.25 -13.30
N ALA A 349 -3.75 17.19 -12.87
CA ALA A 349 -2.95 18.03 -13.75
C ALA A 349 -1.86 17.25 -14.51
N ILE A 350 -1.21 16.26 -13.89
CA ILE A 350 -0.25 15.38 -14.59
C ILE A 350 -0.99 14.57 -15.66
N ARG A 351 -2.17 14.02 -15.32
CA ARG A 351 -2.96 13.18 -16.22
C ARG A 351 -3.55 13.91 -17.42
N GLU A 352 -3.56 15.25 -17.42
CA GLU A 352 -3.85 16.04 -18.63
C GLU A 352 -2.79 15.88 -19.73
N VAL A 353 -1.54 15.54 -19.37
CA VAL A 353 -0.40 15.53 -20.31
C VAL A 353 0.34 14.19 -20.40
N ASP A 354 0.23 13.34 -19.38
CA ASP A 354 0.88 12.03 -19.27
C ASP A 354 -0.05 11.02 -18.56
N THR A 355 -0.59 10.09 -19.35
CA THR A 355 -1.53 9.05 -18.90
C THR A 355 -0.87 7.70 -18.61
N GLU A 356 0.45 7.59 -18.75
CA GLU A 356 1.15 6.31 -18.67
C GLU A 356 2.09 6.24 -17.49
N THR A 357 2.84 7.31 -17.20
CA THR A 357 3.87 7.29 -16.16
C THR A 357 3.26 7.15 -14.76
N PRO A 358 3.81 6.28 -13.89
CA PRO A 358 3.36 6.17 -12.50
C PRO A 358 3.51 7.50 -11.74
N ILE A 359 2.53 7.81 -10.89
CA ILE A 359 2.60 8.96 -9.97
C ILE A 359 2.83 8.41 -8.57
N ILE A 360 3.90 8.87 -7.93
CA ILE A 360 4.34 8.45 -6.62
C ILE A 360 3.87 9.49 -5.59
N VAL A 361 3.17 9.05 -4.54
CA VAL A 361 2.52 9.91 -3.55
C VAL A 361 3.02 9.59 -2.15
N CYS A 362 3.76 10.54 -1.55
CA CYS A 362 4.15 10.51 -0.14
C CYS A 362 2.96 10.68 0.81
N GLY A 363 3.12 10.25 2.07
CA GLY A 363 2.21 10.50 3.18
C GLY A 363 2.43 11.84 3.90
N ASP A 364 1.47 12.24 4.74
CA ASP A 364 1.68 13.29 5.75
C ASP A 364 2.57 12.74 6.90
N SER A 365 2.95 13.59 7.85
CA SER A 365 3.85 13.26 8.96
C SER A 365 5.19 12.71 8.46
N PHE A 366 5.81 13.46 7.55
CA PHE A 366 7.08 13.10 6.91
C PHE A 366 7.04 11.75 6.20
N SER A 367 5.89 11.41 5.62
CA SER A 367 5.70 10.13 4.93
C SER A 367 5.99 8.90 5.81
N SER A 368 5.85 9.01 7.13
CA SER A 368 6.32 7.97 8.05
C SER A 368 5.62 6.63 7.80
N ALA A 369 6.39 5.58 7.52
CA ALA A 369 5.87 4.22 7.39
C ALA A 369 5.23 3.73 8.69
N ARG A 370 5.81 4.10 9.84
CA ARG A 370 5.27 3.74 11.17
C ARG A 370 3.92 4.38 11.41
N PHE A 371 3.76 5.66 11.06
CA PHE A 371 2.52 6.40 11.33
C PHE A 371 1.60 6.52 10.12
N TRP A 372 1.78 5.64 9.12
CA TRP A 372 1.08 5.72 7.85
C TRP A 372 -0.44 5.64 8.02
N VAL A 373 -0.91 4.70 8.84
CA VAL A 373 -2.35 4.49 9.07
C VAL A 373 -2.96 5.70 9.80
N GLU A 374 -2.22 6.30 10.74
CA GLU A 374 -2.69 7.40 11.56
C GLU A 374 -2.80 8.72 10.79
N TYR A 375 -1.87 9.00 9.86
CA TYR A 375 -1.79 10.30 9.17
C TYR A 375 -2.07 10.26 7.67
N SER A 376 -2.04 9.09 7.04
CA SER A 376 -2.09 8.96 5.58
C SER A 376 -3.13 7.95 5.08
N ASP A 377 -4.00 7.39 5.94
CA ASP A 377 -5.06 6.47 5.48
C ASP A 377 -5.99 7.12 4.44
N ASN A 378 -6.24 8.43 4.58
CA ASN A 378 -7.04 9.20 3.64
C ASN A 378 -6.51 9.15 2.20
N LEU A 379 -5.23 8.88 1.97
CA LEU A 379 -4.66 8.79 0.62
C LEU A 379 -5.23 7.63 -0.21
N ARG A 380 -5.87 6.63 0.42
CA ARG A 380 -6.57 5.55 -0.32
C ARG A 380 -7.72 6.05 -1.19
N THR A 381 -8.23 7.25 -0.91
CA THR A 381 -9.35 7.86 -1.64
C THR A 381 -8.89 8.64 -2.87
N LEU A 382 -7.58 8.77 -3.12
CA LEU A 382 -7.06 9.37 -4.33
C LEU A 382 -7.52 8.56 -5.55
N VAL A 383 -7.89 9.27 -6.61
CA VAL A 383 -8.35 8.69 -7.86
C VAL A 383 -7.36 9.06 -8.96
N ASP A 384 -6.83 8.04 -9.61
CA ASP A 384 -6.09 8.19 -10.86
C ASP A 384 -6.89 7.51 -11.98
N PRO A 385 -7.29 8.22 -13.04
CA PRO A 385 -7.98 7.61 -14.17
C PRO A 385 -7.16 6.51 -14.88
N SER A 386 -5.85 6.47 -14.67
CA SER A 386 -4.93 5.46 -15.24
C SER A 386 -4.62 4.33 -14.26
N ASP A 387 -5.16 4.38 -13.03
CA ASP A 387 -4.93 3.42 -11.95
C ASP A 387 -3.43 3.10 -11.73
N ASN A 388 -2.57 4.12 -11.84
CA ASN A 388 -1.12 3.97 -11.84
C ASN A 388 -0.46 4.82 -10.75
N LEU A 389 -1.04 4.79 -9.55
CA LEU A 389 -0.46 5.40 -8.35
C LEU A 389 0.45 4.42 -7.61
N ILE A 390 1.51 4.97 -7.01
CA ILE A 390 2.41 4.26 -6.08
C ILE A 390 2.46 5.09 -4.80
N PHE A 391 2.16 4.50 -3.66
CA PHE A 391 2.31 5.19 -2.38
C PHE A 391 3.73 5.04 -1.86
N GLN A 392 4.26 6.06 -1.20
CA GLN A 392 5.67 6.13 -0.88
C GLN A 392 5.82 6.46 0.59
N ALA A 393 6.53 5.63 1.37
CA ALA A 393 6.76 5.88 2.79
C ALA A 393 8.25 5.90 3.15
N HIS A 394 8.60 6.61 4.23
CA HIS A 394 9.95 6.74 4.77
C HIS A 394 10.09 6.07 6.12
N LEU A 395 11.28 5.53 6.41
CA LEU A 395 11.52 4.76 7.62
C LEU A 395 12.98 4.84 8.07
N TYR A 396 13.19 5.46 9.23
CA TYR A 396 14.45 5.40 9.97
C TYR A 396 14.26 4.65 11.30
N PHE A 397 15.36 4.17 11.91
CA PHE A 397 15.32 3.26 13.06
C PHE A 397 15.54 3.96 14.41
N ASP A 398 16.06 5.18 14.40
CA ASP A 398 16.26 5.99 15.60
C ASP A 398 14.94 6.28 16.32
N LYS A 399 15.04 6.61 17.61
CA LYS A 399 13.89 6.64 18.53
C LYS A 399 12.82 7.65 18.13
N ASP A 400 13.21 8.73 17.48
CA ASP A 400 12.32 9.80 17.01
C ASP A 400 11.98 9.70 15.52
N TYR A 401 12.38 8.60 14.86
CA TYR A 401 12.07 8.29 13.47
C TYR A 401 12.67 9.26 12.44
N SER A 402 13.56 10.17 12.87
CA SER A 402 14.02 11.31 12.07
C SER A 402 15.18 11.00 11.12
N GLY A 403 15.89 9.88 11.34
CA GLY A 403 17.11 9.57 10.60
C GLY A 403 18.32 10.39 11.02
N GLN A 404 18.24 11.13 12.13
CA GLN A 404 19.39 11.87 12.69
C GLN A 404 20.32 10.95 13.48
N TYR A 405 19.79 9.87 14.07
CA TYR A 405 20.52 8.89 14.88
C TYR A 405 21.37 9.58 15.96
N LEU A 406 20.77 10.48 16.74
CA LEU A 406 21.50 11.28 17.75
C LEU A 406 22.01 10.44 18.93
N ASN A 407 21.45 9.25 19.14
CA ASN A 407 21.83 8.35 20.22
C ASN A 407 22.46 7.06 19.69
N SER A 408 23.02 6.26 20.59
CA SER A 408 23.48 4.90 20.25
C SER A 408 22.31 3.96 20.01
N TYR A 409 22.59 2.83 19.36
CA TYR A 409 21.65 1.73 19.15
C TYR A 409 20.86 1.35 20.42
N ASP A 410 21.56 1.17 21.54
CA ASP A 410 20.95 0.79 22.82
C ASP A 410 20.12 1.92 23.44
N ALA A 411 20.57 3.18 23.33
CA ALA A 411 19.88 4.33 23.91
C ALA A 411 18.59 4.68 23.15
N ASP A 412 18.55 4.41 21.84
CA ASP A 412 17.33 4.49 21.05
C ASP A 412 16.40 3.28 21.24
N GLY A 413 16.87 2.22 21.90
CA GLY A 413 16.08 1.00 22.13
C GLY A 413 15.82 0.21 20.85
N VAL A 414 16.74 0.30 19.88
CA VAL A 414 16.61 -0.40 18.60
C VAL A 414 16.88 -1.89 18.78
N THR A 415 16.21 -2.70 17.98
CA THR A 415 16.43 -4.14 17.87
C THR A 415 16.64 -4.53 16.40
N ALA A 416 17.07 -5.78 16.18
CA ALA A 416 17.21 -6.35 14.85
C ALA A 416 15.90 -6.29 14.04
N ASN A 417 14.73 -6.20 14.69
CA ASN A 417 13.42 -6.20 14.05
C ASN A 417 12.73 -4.83 13.98
N THR A 418 13.32 -3.77 14.54
CA THR A 418 12.69 -2.43 14.58
C THR A 418 12.28 -1.93 13.18
N GLY A 419 13.09 -2.21 12.16
CA GLY A 419 12.74 -1.86 10.77
C GLY A 419 11.48 -2.57 10.29
N VAL A 420 11.39 -3.88 10.51
CA VAL A 420 10.22 -4.71 10.14
C VAL A 420 8.97 -4.25 10.87
N GLU A 421 9.07 -4.05 12.19
CA GLU A 421 7.95 -3.61 13.04
C GLU A 421 7.37 -2.27 12.59
N ARG A 422 8.23 -1.33 12.17
CA ARG A 422 7.80 -0.02 11.65
C ARG A 422 7.25 -0.11 10.24
N ALA A 423 7.80 -0.97 9.38
CA ALA A 423 7.35 -1.14 7.99
C ALA A 423 5.98 -1.81 7.87
N LYS A 424 5.61 -2.67 8.82
CA LYS A 424 4.32 -3.39 8.83
C LYS A 424 3.11 -2.47 8.65
N TYR A 425 3.09 -1.31 9.29
CA TYR A 425 1.97 -0.37 9.21
C TYR A 425 1.68 0.09 7.77
N PHE A 426 2.74 0.38 7.02
CA PHE A 426 2.63 0.76 5.61
C PHE A 426 2.36 -0.45 4.71
N VAL A 427 3.12 -1.53 4.86
CA VAL A 427 2.99 -2.72 3.99
C VAL A 427 1.62 -3.40 4.13
N GLU A 428 1.10 -3.50 5.35
CA GLU A 428 -0.25 -4.04 5.56
C GLU A 428 -1.34 -3.09 5.07
N TRP A 429 -1.11 -1.77 5.08
CA TRP A 429 -2.01 -0.80 4.45
C TRP A 429 -2.05 -0.95 2.93
N LEU A 430 -0.90 -1.19 2.29
CA LEU A 430 -0.82 -1.46 0.85
C LEU A 430 -1.63 -2.71 0.49
N LYS A 431 -1.43 -3.80 1.22
CA LYS A 431 -2.20 -5.04 1.06
C LYS A 431 -3.69 -4.77 1.25
N ARG A 432 -4.08 -4.20 2.39
CA ARG A 432 -5.46 -3.87 2.78
C ARG A 432 -6.26 -3.17 1.70
N TYR A 433 -5.64 -2.21 1.01
CA TYR A 433 -6.33 -1.37 0.03
C TYR A 433 -5.93 -1.68 -1.40
N ASN A 434 -5.25 -2.82 -1.63
CA ASN A 434 -4.77 -3.26 -2.92
C ASN A 434 -4.00 -2.15 -3.67
N LYS A 435 -3.05 -1.53 -2.98
CA LYS A 435 -2.25 -0.42 -3.50
C LYS A 435 -0.80 -0.86 -3.77
N ARG A 436 -0.17 -0.21 -4.74
CA ARG A 436 1.28 -0.33 -4.99
C ARG A 436 2.02 0.60 -4.04
N GLY A 437 3.21 0.19 -3.60
CA GLY A 437 4.01 1.04 -2.73
C GLY A 437 5.51 0.91 -2.91
N LEU A 438 6.22 1.86 -2.32
CA LEU A 438 7.66 2.04 -2.35
C LEU A 438 8.11 2.51 -0.96
N LEU A 439 9.23 2.00 -0.45
CA LEU A 439 9.92 2.60 0.69
C LEU A 439 11.06 3.50 0.19
N GLY A 440 10.78 4.78 -0.05
CA GLY A 440 11.67 5.69 -0.78
C GLY A 440 12.84 6.24 0.03
N GLU A 441 12.77 6.16 1.36
CA GLU A 441 13.92 6.43 2.23
C GLU A 441 14.00 5.45 3.40
N TYR A 442 15.21 4.91 3.56
CA TYR A 442 15.70 4.22 4.75
C TYR A 442 17.22 4.32 4.75
N GLY A 443 17.84 4.44 5.92
CA GLY A 443 19.29 4.58 6.02
C GLY A 443 19.79 4.30 7.42
N VAL A 444 21.04 3.85 7.55
CA VAL A 444 21.66 3.55 8.84
C VAL A 444 23.07 4.13 8.99
N PRO A 445 23.49 4.48 10.23
CA PRO A 445 24.88 4.84 10.52
C PRO A 445 25.88 3.73 10.17
N ASP A 446 27.13 4.14 9.93
CA ASP A 446 28.26 3.27 9.64
C ASP A 446 29.15 2.99 10.87
N ASP A 447 28.68 3.31 12.08
CA ASP A 447 29.46 3.30 13.32
C ASP A 447 29.18 2.10 14.26
N ASP A 448 28.08 1.38 14.07
CA ASP A 448 27.73 0.17 14.83
C ASP A 448 27.17 -0.91 13.88
N PRO A 449 27.78 -2.12 13.82
CA PRO A 449 27.35 -3.18 12.89
C PRO A 449 25.94 -3.70 13.16
N ARG A 450 25.38 -3.50 14.35
CA ARG A 450 24.00 -3.92 14.67
C ARG A 450 22.96 -3.18 13.82
N TRP A 451 23.28 -1.98 13.35
CA TRP A 451 22.42 -1.29 12.39
C TRP A 451 22.28 -2.04 11.06
N LEU A 452 23.33 -2.75 10.63
CA LEU A 452 23.32 -3.53 9.40
C LEU A 452 22.40 -4.75 9.51
N GLU A 453 22.32 -5.37 10.68
CA GLU A 453 21.35 -6.45 10.95
C GLU A 453 19.92 -5.94 10.88
N THR A 454 19.61 -4.79 11.50
CA THR A 454 18.29 -4.15 11.40
C THR A 454 17.93 -3.77 9.95
N LEU A 455 18.91 -3.26 9.18
CA LEU A 455 18.75 -2.96 7.76
C LEU A 455 18.45 -4.23 6.95
N GLU A 456 19.22 -5.30 7.15
CA GLU A 456 19.06 -6.56 6.43
C GLU A 456 17.68 -7.17 6.66
N ASN A 457 17.19 -7.19 7.90
CA ASN A 457 15.86 -7.70 8.22
C ASN A 457 14.74 -6.87 7.57
N LEU A 458 14.88 -5.54 7.51
CA LEU A 458 13.95 -4.69 6.76
C LEU A 458 13.94 -5.06 5.27
N LEU A 459 15.10 -5.21 4.64
CA LEU A 459 15.18 -5.52 3.20
C LEU A 459 14.62 -6.89 2.85
N ILE A 460 14.85 -7.90 3.70
CA ILE A 460 14.20 -9.21 3.59
C ILE A 460 12.68 -9.04 3.61
N TYR A 461 12.15 -8.32 4.59
CA TYR A 461 10.72 -8.09 4.72
C TYR A 461 10.14 -7.35 3.49
N LEU A 462 10.77 -6.29 3.03
CA LEU A 462 10.33 -5.54 1.84
C LEU A 462 10.37 -6.41 0.57
N ARG A 463 11.45 -7.18 0.38
CA ARG A 463 11.60 -8.11 -0.74
C ARG A 463 10.49 -9.14 -0.75
N ASP A 464 10.22 -9.77 0.39
CA ASP A 464 9.22 -10.84 0.54
C ASP A 464 7.79 -10.31 0.40
N ASN A 465 7.59 -9.01 0.61
CA ASN A 465 6.32 -8.31 0.40
C ASN A 465 6.31 -7.48 -0.89
N GLY A 466 7.25 -7.71 -1.81
CA GLY A 466 7.31 -7.07 -3.14
C GLY A 466 7.27 -5.54 -3.13
N VAL A 467 7.69 -4.92 -2.04
CA VAL A 467 7.77 -3.46 -1.89
C VAL A 467 9.22 -3.04 -2.22
N PRO A 468 9.47 -2.36 -3.35
CA PRO A 468 10.79 -1.82 -3.65
C PRO A 468 11.20 -0.74 -2.63
N GLY A 469 12.46 -0.31 -2.70
CA GLY A 469 12.89 0.82 -1.90
C GLY A 469 14.22 1.42 -2.32
N THR A 470 14.44 2.68 -1.94
CA THR A 470 15.66 3.42 -2.24
C THR A 470 16.39 3.84 -0.97
N TYR A 471 17.64 3.38 -0.81
CA TYR A 471 18.46 3.70 0.36
C TYR A 471 18.82 5.19 0.38
N TRP A 472 18.77 5.82 1.55
CA TRP A 472 19.22 7.19 1.79
C TRP A 472 20.63 7.20 2.42
N SER A 473 21.67 7.68 1.74
CA SER A 473 21.71 8.24 0.38
C SER A 473 23.13 8.20 -0.20
N ALA A 474 23.29 8.53 -1.48
CA ALA A 474 24.55 8.74 -2.16
C ALA A 474 24.51 10.01 -3.03
N GLY A 475 25.57 10.26 -3.80
CA GLY A 475 25.75 11.47 -4.57
C GLY A 475 26.86 12.39 -4.04
N PRO A 476 27.08 13.54 -4.68
CA PRO A 476 28.14 14.47 -4.31
C PRO A 476 27.91 15.10 -2.93
N ARG A 477 29.02 15.48 -2.28
CA ARG A 477 29.06 16.41 -1.12
C ARG A 477 28.48 15.87 0.20
N TRP A 478 28.37 14.56 0.37
CA TRP A 478 27.98 13.96 1.66
C TRP A 478 29.05 14.07 2.75
N GLY A 479 30.34 14.18 2.40
CA GLY A 479 31.42 14.24 3.38
C GLY A 479 31.40 13.04 4.32
N ASP A 480 31.46 13.31 5.63
CA ASP A 480 31.45 12.29 6.69
C ASP A 480 30.02 11.97 7.19
N TYR A 481 28.99 12.22 6.39
CA TYR A 481 27.61 11.87 6.75
C TYR A 481 27.49 10.36 6.96
N LYS A 482 27.23 9.95 8.20
CA LYS A 482 27.24 8.55 8.64
C LYS A 482 26.27 7.62 7.87
N LEU A 483 25.17 8.15 7.34
CA LEU A 483 24.22 7.38 6.53
C LEU A 483 24.65 7.22 5.07
N ALA A 484 25.61 8.02 4.58
CA ALA A 484 25.98 8.02 3.17
C ALA A 484 26.55 6.67 2.72
N VAL A 485 26.10 6.19 1.56
CA VAL A 485 26.63 5.02 0.84
C VAL A 485 27.42 5.39 -0.42
N GLN A 486 27.73 6.67 -0.57
CA GLN A 486 28.69 7.14 -1.57
C GLN A 486 30.05 6.48 -1.33
N PRO A 487 30.63 5.76 -2.31
CA PRO A 487 31.91 5.09 -2.12
C PRO A 487 33.04 6.11 -1.97
N SER A 488 34.01 5.74 -1.14
CA SER A 488 35.19 6.56 -0.86
C SER A 488 36.37 6.17 -1.75
N ASN A 489 37.49 6.89 -1.62
CA ASN A 489 38.73 6.66 -2.36
C ASN A 489 38.52 6.51 -3.88
N ASN A 490 37.81 7.47 -4.49
CA ASN A 490 37.47 7.49 -5.92
C ASN A 490 36.83 6.15 -6.39
N TYR A 491 35.73 5.76 -5.73
CA TYR A 491 34.91 4.60 -6.09
C TYR A 491 35.60 3.24 -5.90
N THR A 492 36.62 3.15 -5.02
CA THR A 492 37.34 1.88 -4.77
C THR A 492 37.09 1.28 -3.39
N VAL A 493 36.46 2.03 -2.48
CA VAL A 493 36.18 1.57 -1.12
C VAL A 493 34.70 1.79 -0.82
N ASP A 494 33.99 0.69 -0.65
CA ASP A 494 32.57 0.69 -0.31
C ASP A 494 32.34 1.16 1.13
N ARG A 495 31.17 1.73 1.39
CA ARG A 495 30.68 2.03 2.74
C ARG A 495 30.08 0.75 3.36
N PRO A 496 30.10 0.57 4.69
CA PRO A 496 29.70 -0.70 5.33
C PRO A 496 28.30 -1.20 4.94
N GLN A 497 27.34 -0.30 4.75
CA GLN A 497 25.97 -0.61 4.39
C GLN A 497 25.86 -1.32 3.02
N MET A 498 26.81 -1.08 2.11
CA MET A 498 26.83 -1.71 0.79
C MET A 498 26.90 -3.25 0.88
N SER A 499 27.55 -3.78 1.92
CA SER A 499 27.63 -5.23 2.17
C SER A 499 26.27 -5.91 2.40
N VAL A 500 25.26 -5.12 2.80
CA VAL A 500 23.88 -5.57 2.93
C VAL A 500 23.11 -5.26 1.65
N LEU A 501 23.21 -4.02 1.15
CA LEU A 501 22.40 -3.57 0.01
C LEU A 501 22.61 -4.40 -1.26
N GLU A 502 23.86 -4.79 -1.57
CA GLU A 502 24.15 -5.56 -2.79
C GLU A 502 23.57 -6.99 -2.79
N LYS A 503 23.11 -7.48 -1.64
CA LYS A 503 22.38 -8.76 -1.53
C LYS A 503 20.92 -8.64 -1.99
N TYR A 504 20.35 -7.43 -1.95
CA TYR A 504 18.92 -7.16 -2.19
C TYR A 504 18.77 -6.11 -3.29
N THR A 505 18.86 -6.53 -4.55
CA THR A 505 18.85 -5.64 -5.73
C THR A 505 17.50 -5.56 -6.42
N VAL A 506 16.65 -6.56 -6.19
CA VAL A 506 15.25 -6.62 -6.64
C VAL A 506 14.40 -7.18 -5.50
N THR A 507 13.11 -6.87 -5.49
CA THR A 507 12.17 -7.63 -4.66
C THR A 507 12.05 -9.05 -5.20
N ALA A 508 11.48 -9.96 -4.42
CA ALA A 508 11.15 -11.28 -4.97
C ALA A 508 10.10 -11.04 -6.07
N GLY A 509 10.52 -11.07 -7.33
CA GLY A 509 9.61 -11.51 -8.38
C GLY A 509 9.35 -12.97 -8.08
N ASN A 510 8.09 -13.40 -8.00
CA ASN A 510 7.76 -14.82 -7.94
C ASN A 510 8.66 -15.54 -8.95
N GLU A 511 9.54 -16.42 -8.45
CA GLU A 511 10.28 -17.34 -9.31
C GLU A 511 9.26 -17.99 -10.27
N SER A 512 9.68 -18.28 -11.50
CA SER A 512 8.82 -18.96 -12.47
C SER A 512 8.15 -20.17 -11.80
N GLY A 513 6.83 -20.15 -11.66
CA GLY A 513 6.09 -21.13 -10.88
C GLY A 513 4.80 -21.54 -11.58
N ILE A 514 4.50 -22.84 -11.52
CA ILE A 514 3.21 -23.39 -11.94
C ILE A 514 2.28 -23.23 -10.73
N GLU A 515 1.16 -22.52 -10.86
CA GLU A 515 0.06 -22.68 -9.89
C GLU A 515 -0.53 -24.09 -10.09
N GLU A 516 0.02 -25.07 -9.37
CA GLU A 516 -0.42 -26.45 -9.45
C GLU A 516 -1.82 -26.56 -8.81
N ARG A 517 -2.87 -26.67 -9.63
CA ARG A 517 -4.15 -27.25 -9.20
C ARG A 517 -4.24 -28.68 -9.70
N ALA A 518 -4.52 -29.60 -8.80
CA ALA A 518 -4.74 -31.01 -9.11
C ALA A 518 -5.87 -31.20 -10.14
N ASP A 519 -5.65 -32.17 -11.01
CA ASP A 519 -6.43 -32.68 -12.14
C ASP A 519 -7.97 -32.67 -11.95
N ILE A 520 -8.70 -32.15 -12.96
CA ILE A 520 -10.17 -32.30 -13.07
C ILE A 520 -10.59 -32.91 -14.44
N SER A 521 -9.66 -33.26 -15.35
CA SER A 521 -10.03 -33.72 -16.70
C SER A 521 -9.65 -35.16 -17.06
N GLY A 522 -8.87 -35.86 -16.23
CA GLY A 522 -8.60 -37.31 -16.40
C GLY A 522 -7.71 -37.67 -17.60
N SER A 523 -7.00 -36.68 -18.15
CA SER A 523 -6.09 -36.83 -19.30
C SER A 523 -4.64 -37.18 -18.92
N GLY A 524 -4.23 -36.95 -17.67
CA GLY A 524 -2.86 -37.19 -17.20
C GLY A 524 -1.82 -36.22 -17.79
N LEU A 525 -2.24 -35.06 -18.31
CA LEU A 525 -1.36 -34.01 -18.82
C LEU A 525 -0.63 -33.31 -17.66
N LYS A 526 0.69 -33.31 -17.70
CA LYS A 526 1.60 -32.56 -16.84
C LYS A 526 2.21 -31.41 -17.61
N VAL A 527 2.14 -30.22 -17.03
CA VAL A 527 2.69 -28.99 -17.60
C VAL A 527 3.76 -28.46 -16.67
N SER A 528 4.95 -28.14 -17.21
CA SER A 528 6.01 -27.47 -16.44
C SER A 528 6.54 -26.23 -17.15
N CYS A 529 6.96 -25.23 -16.38
CA CYS A 529 7.49 -23.96 -16.90
C CYS A 529 8.90 -23.73 -16.33
N MET A 530 9.84 -23.31 -17.18
CA MET A 530 11.19 -22.88 -16.77
C MET A 530 11.60 -21.68 -17.63
N GLY A 531 11.55 -20.48 -17.05
CA GLY A 531 11.74 -19.23 -17.79
C GLY A 531 10.69 -19.06 -18.91
N ARG A 532 11.15 -19.00 -20.16
CA ARG A 532 10.30 -18.84 -21.36
C ARG A 532 9.83 -20.15 -21.99
N GLU A 533 10.30 -21.29 -21.50
CA GLU A 533 10.01 -22.60 -22.06
C GLU A 533 8.97 -23.35 -21.23
N ILE A 534 7.91 -23.82 -21.89
CA ILE A 534 6.92 -24.72 -21.32
C ILE A 534 7.13 -26.13 -21.87
N THR A 535 7.04 -27.13 -20.98
CA THR A 535 7.10 -28.55 -21.34
C THR A 535 5.74 -29.20 -21.07
N LEU A 536 5.20 -29.87 -22.07
CA LEU A 536 3.96 -30.62 -22.01
C LEU A 536 4.26 -32.12 -22.08
N LYS A 537 3.82 -32.88 -21.07
CA LYS A 537 3.96 -34.35 -21.01
C LYS A 537 2.61 -34.97 -20.72
N SER A 538 2.22 -35.98 -21.48
CA SER A 538 0.98 -36.72 -21.22
C SER A 538 1.23 -38.22 -21.25
N GLU A 539 0.52 -38.96 -20.41
CA GLU A 539 0.54 -40.44 -20.38
C GLU A 539 -0.35 -41.05 -21.48
N LYS A 540 -1.27 -40.25 -22.06
CA LYS A 540 -2.15 -40.64 -23.16
C LYS A 540 -2.08 -39.60 -24.30
N PRO A 541 -2.32 -39.98 -25.56
CA PRO A 541 -2.37 -39.01 -26.65
C PRO A 541 -3.45 -37.97 -26.39
N CYS A 542 -3.10 -36.68 -26.42
CA CYS A 542 -4.05 -35.58 -26.28
C CYS A 542 -3.69 -34.41 -27.19
N GLU A 543 -4.69 -33.65 -27.62
CA GLU A 543 -4.47 -32.30 -28.15
C GLU A 543 -4.48 -31.32 -26.99
N VAL A 544 -3.57 -30.35 -27.02
CA VAL A 544 -3.42 -29.31 -26.01
C VAL A 544 -3.48 -27.96 -26.68
N SER A 545 -4.37 -27.10 -26.20
CA SER A 545 -4.49 -25.72 -26.67
C SER A 545 -3.93 -24.74 -25.64
N VAL A 546 -3.05 -23.83 -26.08
CA VAL A 546 -2.45 -22.75 -25.29
C VAL A 546 -3.09 -21.44 -25.71
N TRP A 547 -3.76 -20.77 -24.80
CA TRP A 547 -4.45 -19.50 -25.01
C TRP A 547 -3.77 -18.39 -24.22
N ASN A 548 -3.85 -17.14 -24.64
CA ASN A 548 -3.54 -16.02 -23.75
C ASN A 548 -4.78 -15.62 -22.93
N LEU A 549 -4.63 -14.73 -21.93
CA LEU A 549 -5.77 -14.30 -21.09
C LEU A 549 -6.85 -13.50 -21.84
N SER A 550 -6.58 -13.03 -23.05
CA SER A 550 -7.58 -12.42 -23.93
C SER A 550 -8.41 -13.46 -24.71
N GLY A 551 -8.20 -14.75 -24.46
CA GLY A 551 -8.91 -15.84 -25.13
C GLY A 551 -8.43 -16.11 -26.57
N VAL A 552 -7.24 -15.63 -26.94
CA VAL A 552 -6.63 -15.87 -28.25
C VAL A 552 -5.79 -17.14 -28.21
N LEU A 553 -6.00 -18.04 -29.18
CA LEU A 553 -5.19 -19.26 -29.33
C LEU A 553 -3.78 -18.89 -29.77
N VAL A 554 -2.79 -19.23 -28.95
CA VAL A 554 -1.36 -18.97 -29.21
C VAL A 554 -0.72 -20.19 -29.85
N HIS A 555 -0.97 -21.39 -29.31
CA HIS A 555 -0.50 -22.65 -29.86
C HIS A 555 -1.55 -23.75 -29.73
N LYS A 556 -1.55 -24.69 -30.68
CA LYS A 556 -2.30 -25.95 -30.58
C LYS A 556 -1.39 -27.10 -31.00
N VAL A 557 -1.19 -28.07 -30.11
CA VAL A 557 -0.20 -29.14 -30.29
C VAL A 557 -0.73 -30.50 -29.87
N SER A 558 -0.27 -31.56 -30.53
CA SER A 558 -0.55 -32.94 -30.11
C SER A 558 0.59 -33.46 -29.24
N VAL A 559 0.27 -33.92 -28.02
CA VAL A 559 1.22 -34.53 -27.09
C VAL A 559 1.03 -36.04 -27.11
N LEU A 560 2.06 -36.78 -27.52
CA LEU A 560 2.04 -38.24 -27.58
C LEU A 560 2.62 -38.84 -26.29
N PRO A 561 2.22 -40.08 -25.90
CA PRO A 561 2.79 -40.76 -24.76
C PRO A 561 4.32 -40.84 -24.83
N ASN A 562 5.00 -40.54 -23.73
CA ASN A 562 6.46 -40.58 -23.59
C ASN A 562 7.26 -39.64 -24.51
N SER A 563 6.62 -38.69 -25.19
CA SER A 563 7.28 -37.71 -26.06
C SER A 563 6.93 -36.29 -25.61
N PRO A 564 7.75 -35.64 -24.76
CA PRO A 564 7.50 -34.26 -24.33
C PRO A 564 7.51 -33.29 -25.50
N VAL A 565 6.59 -32.33 -25.46
CA VAL A 565 6.55 -31.20 -26.39
C VAL A 565 7.04 -29.96 -25.66
N TYR A 566 7.97 -29.23 -26.27
CA TYR A 566 8.54 -28.00 -25.73
C TYR A 566 8.04 -26.80 -26.55
N LEU A 567 7.55 -25.76 -25.89
CA LEU A 567 7.10 -24.53 -26.53
C LEU A 567 7.79 -23.34 -25.87
N THR A 568 8.26 -22.39 -26.67
CA THR A 568 8.80 -21.11 -26.17
C THR A 568 7.74 -20.04 -26.30
N LEU A 569 7.38 -19.42 -25.19
CA LEU A 569 6.37 -18.36 -25.14
C LEU A 569 7.01 -16.99 -24.92
N LEU A 570 6.29 -15.93 -25.28
CA LEU A 570 6.65 -14.56 -24.89
C LEU A 570 6.26 -14.32 -23.42
N PRO A 571 6.87 -13.35 -22.73
CA PRO A 571 6.44 -12.97 -21.40
C PRO A 571 4.93 -12.65 -21.37
N GLY A 572 4.22 -13.17 -20.38
CA GLY A 572 2.77 -12.99 -20.24
C GLY A 572 2.06 -14.17 -19.59
N PHE A 573 0.73 -14.06 -19.54
CA PHE A 573 -0.15 -15.05 -18.94
C PHE A 573 -0.84 -15.91 -20.00
N TYR A 574 -0.83 -17.22 -19.76
CA TYR A 574 -1.40 -18.21 -20.68
C TYR A 574 -2.29 -19.20 -19.94
N MET A 575 -3.24 -19.80 -20.67
CA MET A 575 -4.08 -20.89 -20.23
C MET A 575 -3.77 -22.11 -21.09
N VAL A 576 -3.39 -23.21 -20.45
CA VAL A 576 -3.24 -24.51 -21.10
C VAL A 576 -4.31 -25.43 -20.55
N GLU A 577 -5.33 -25.69 -21.35
CA GLU A 577 -6.61 -26.26 -20.88
C GLU A 577 -7.18 -25.42 -19.72
N HIS A 578 -7.07 -25.92 -18.48
CA HIS A 578 -7.52 -25.25 -17.25
C HIS A 578 -6.37 -24.79 -16.35
N ILE A 579 -5.12 -24.93 -16.80
CA ILE A 579 -3.92 -24.59 -16.03
C ILE A 579 -3.46 -23.20 -16.45
N LYS A 580 -3.40 -22.27 -15.49
CA LYS A 580 -2.82 -20.94 -15.70
C LYS A 580 -1.29 -21.05 -15.65
N ILE A 581 -0.63 -20.49 -16.65
CA ILE A 581 0.83 -20.45 -16.76
C ILE A 581 1.26 -18.99 -16.81
N VAL A 582 2.22 -18.65 -15.96
CA VAL A 582 2.94 -17.37 -16.02
C VAL A 582 4.28 -17.63 -16.68
N VAL A 583 4.57 -16.93 -17.77
CA VAL A 583 5.84 -16.98 -18.48
C VAL A 583 6.50 -15.62 -18.32
N ASN A 584 7.71 -15.57 -17.78
CA ASN A 584 8.47 -14.34 -17.56
C ASN A 584 9.56 -14.15 -18.62
#